data_AF-A0A821DP76-F1
#
_entry.id   AF-A0A821DP76-F1
#
_cell.length_a   1.000
_cell.length_b   1.000
_cell.length_c   1.000
_cell.angle_alpha   90.00
_cell.angle_beta   90.00
_cell.angle_gamma   90.00
#
_symmetry.space_group_name_H-M   'P 1'
#
loop_
_entity.id
_entity.type
_entity.pdbx_description
1 polymer ?
#
loop_
_entity_poly.entity_id
_entity_poly.type
_entity_poly.pdbx_seq_one_letter_code
_entity_poly.pdbx_strand_id
1 'polypeptide(L)'
;MASCTIVSSEGFASSLVNFRVPFRGDKKNEDCLSRIILVIDRSGSMAGGPWKQVQAAVQAIDEMNQKLSRGANLEPIVITYNNTVSITNLASIAKTKADGSTDFVKVFQQVQKTVTEIGVDKRIVIMFMTDGCDSCNRPNAIIDAQTKLQMFLKESSLNCVVHVIGYSSSHDLNMMNTLKSLGTTEGVYRYAEGSNGLDEKFRELFEFADLTVEFSIKLPNVKEPIKITGEMVDSDHIESECWLSLSENITQPIEITIGDNQYNVVPMLTEPDTIFILKLLSKRISDIKTQEELDQIQSELQQVKVLGSGVGGTKADRRFLMELRDELQTRLDALHSIMADIARGTLNQTAALAKMNDLRYANK
;
A
#
# COMPACT_ATOMS: atom_id res chain seq x y z
N MET A 1 -16.51 -16.59 -12.73
CA MET A 1 -16.79 -15.71 -13.90
C MET A 1 -16.36 -14.31 -13.49
N ALA A 2 -15.86 -13.49 -14.42
CA ALA A 2 -15.55 -12.10 -14.11
C ALA A 2 -16.84 -11.31 -13.86
N SER A 3 -16.86 -10.48 -12.81
CA SER A 3 -17.98 -9.61 -12.46
C SER A 3 -17.49 -8.21 -12.08
N CYS A 4 -18.34 -7.22 -12.36
CA CYS A 4 -18.12 -5.82 -12.05
C CYS A 4 -19.42 -5.25 -11.48
N THR A 5 -19.35 -4.68 -10.28
CA THR A 5 -20.47 -4.02 -9.62
C THR A 5 -20.14 -2.56 -9.45
N ILE A 6 -21.03 -1.69 -9.91
CA ILE A 6 -20.91 -0.23 -9.77
C ILE A 6 -21.97 0.22 -8.78
N VAL A 7 -21.51 0.78 -7.66
CA VAL A 7 -22.36 1.45 -6.68
C VAL A 7 -22.26 2.95 -6.89
N SER A 8 -23.38 3.58 -7.22
CA SER A 8 -23.48 5.00 -7.52
C SER A 8 -24.74 5.61 -6.91
N SER A 9 -24.69 6.87 -6.50
CA SER A 9 -25.88 7.63 -6.15
C SER A 9 -25.78 9.05 -6.64
N GLU A 10 -26.94 9.60 -7.01
CA GLU A 10 -27.10 11.01 -7.30
C GLU A 10 -26.58 11.82 -6.11
N GLY A 11 -25.68 12.77 -6.38
CA GLY A 11 -25.05 13.61 -5.35
C GLY A 11 -23.62 13.22 -4.96
N PHE A 12 -23.11 12.04 -5.35
CA PHE A 12 -21.71 11.68 -5.11
C PHE A 12 -20.84 11.94 -6.35
N ALA A 13 -19.67 12.56 -6.15
CA ALA A 13 -18.71 12.85 -7.21
C ALA A 13 -17.94 11.61 -7.74
N SER A 14 -18.07 10.47 -7.05
CA SER A 14 -17.39 9.22 -7.40
C SER A 14 -18.26 8.00 -7.10
N SER A 15 -18.21 7.01 -7.98
CA SER A 15 -18.81 5.69 -7.79
C SER A 15 -17.77 4.71 -7.24
N LEU A 16 -18.22 3.75 -6.44
CA LEU A 16 -17.40 2.62 -6.01
C LEU A 16 -17.58 1.50 -7.05
N VAL A 17 -16.47 1.02 -7.60
CA VAL A 17 -16.47 -0.08 -8.57
C VAL A 17 -15.73 -1.25 -7.97
N ASN A 18 -16.44 -2.37 -7.84
CA ASN A 18 -15.89 -3.62 -7.32
C ASN A 18 -15.72 -4.60 -8.48
N PHE A 19 -14.52 -5.16 -8.60
CA PHE A 19 -14.18 -6.18 -9.56
C PHE A 19 -13.94 -7.49 -8.84
N ARG A 20 -14.46 -8.58 -9.41
CA ARG A 20 -14.04 -9.94 -9.06
C ARG A 20 -13.70 -10.66 -10.36
N VAL A 21 -12.43 -10.96 -10.57
CA VAL A 21 -11.93 -11.44 -11.86
C VAL A 21 -11.25 -12.80 -11.65
N PRO A 22 -11.57 -13.81 -12.48
CA PRO A 22 -10.86 -15.08 -12.43
C PRO A 22 -9.36 -14.89 -12.64
N PHE A 23 -8.59 -15.53 -11.80
CA PHE A 23 -7.14 -15.61 -11.89
C PHE A 23 -6.77 -17.09 -11.91
N ARG A 24 -6.73 -17.70 -13.08
CA ARG A 24 -6.29 -19.10 -13.18
C ARG A 24 -4.79 -19.13 -12.99
N GLY A 25 -4.29 -19.64 -11.87
CA GLY A 25 -2.86 -19.81 -11.59
C GLY A 25 -2.14 -20.85 -12.46
N ASP A 26 -2.40 -20.89 -13.77
CA ASP A 26 -1.58 -21.65 -14.71
C ASP A 26 -0.14 -21.12 -14.64
N LYS A 27 0.88 -21.98 -14.82
CA LYS A 27 2.31 -21.60 -14.79
C LYS A 27 2.69 -20.41 -15.68
N LYS A 28 1.85 -20.04 -16.64
CA LYS A 28 1.99 -18.85 -17.49
C LYS A 28 1.66 -17.53 -16.78
N ASN A 29 0.99 -17.56 -15.63
CA ASN A 29 0.63 -16.39 -14.84
C ASN A 29 1.67 -16.02 -13.76
N GLU A 30 2.83 -16.69 -13.71
CA GLU A 30 3.98 -16.22 -12.90
C GLU A 30 4.42 -14.81 -13.31
N ASP A 31 4.18 -14.41 -14.56
CA ASP A 31 4.51 -13.07 -15.07
C ASP A 31 3.60 -11.97 -14.49
N CYS A 32 2.44 -12.34 -13.95
CA CYS A 32 1.55 -11.41 -13.23
C CYS A 32 1.99 -11.19 -11.77
N LEU A 33 2.89 -12.04 -11.25
CA LEU A 33 3.39 -11.91 -9.88
C LEU A 33 4.44 -10.81 -9.78
N SER A 34 4.44 -10.16 -8.63
CA SER A 34 5.32 -9.03 -8.37
C SER A 34 6.72 -9.49 -7.99
N ARG A 35 7.73 -8.84 -8.56
CA ARG A 35 9.10 -8.95 -8.08
C ARG A 35 9.29 -7.98 -6.91
N ILE A 36 9.52 -8.52 -5.72
CA ILE A 36 9.69 -7.73 -4.50
C ILE A 36 11.18 -7.41 -4.30
N ILE A 37 11.48 -6.13 -4.06
CA ILE A 37 12.80 -5.62 -3.65
C ILE A 37 12.67 -5.02 -2.26
N LEU A 38 13.33 -5.62 -1.26
CA LEU A 38 13.41 -5.08 0.09
C LEU A 38 14.63 -4.18 0.20
N VAL A 39 14.43 -2.91 0.53
CA VAL A 39 15.51 -1.92 0.67
C VAL A 39 15.60 -1.50 2.13
N ILE A 40 16.56 -2.09 2.84
CA ILE A 40 16.63 -2.09 4.30
C ILE A 40 17.81 -1.25 4.78
N ASP A 41 17.49 -0.17 5.50
CA ASP A 41 18.45 0.66 6.21
C ASP A 41 19.06 -0.11 7.39
N ARG A 42 20.38 -0.23 7.39
CA ARG A 42 21.16 -0.84 8.45
C ARG A 42 22.14 0.16 9.08
N SER A 43 21.83 1.45 9.06
CA SER A 43 22.63 2.50 9.70
C SER A 43 22.68 2.35 11.23
N GLY A 44 23.58 3.08 11.88
CA GLY A 44 23.79 3.00 13.33
C GLY A 44 22.57 3.37 14.18
N SER A 45 21.69 4.23 13.69
CA SER A 45 20.43 4.59 14.37
C SER A 45 19.41 3.46 14.39
N MET A 46 19.51 2.52 13.44
CA MET A 46 18.70 1.29 13.43
C MET A 46 19.22 0.23 14.42
N ALA A 47 20.41 0.41 15.01
CA ALA A 47 21.02 -0.60 15.87
C ALA A 47 20.21 -0.89 17.15
N GLY A 48 20.33 -2.12 17.64
CA GLY A 48 19.66 -2.56 18.87
C GLY A 48 18.24 -3.07 18.62
N GLY A 49 17.26 -2.51 19.32
CA GLY A 49 15.86 -2.92 19.25
C GLY A 49 15.22 -2.86 17.85
N PRO A 50 15.39 -1.77 17.08
CA PRO A 50 14.82 -1.65 15.74
C PRO A 50 15.35 -2.75 14.82
N TRP A 51 16.67 -2.89 14.68
CA TRP A 51 17.28 -3.91 13.83
C TRP A 51 16.87 -5.35 14.20
N LYS A 52 16.67 -5.64 15.49
CA LYS A 52 16.14 -6.94 15.92
C LYS A 52 14.73 -7.20 15.39
N GLN A 53 13.86 -6.18 15.35
CA GLN A 53 12.52 -6.30 14.75
C GLN A 53 12.62 -6.55 13.24
N VAL A 54 13.53 -5.87 12.54
CA VAL A 54 13.81 -6.12 11.11
C VAL A 54 14.22 -7.57 10.86
N GLN A 55 15.14 -8.08 11.67
CA GLN A 55 15.61 -9.46 11.58
C GLN A 55 14.48 -10.47 11.81
N ALA A 56 13.62 -10.22 12.80
CA ALA A 56 12.46 -11.06 13.07
C ALA A 56 11.47 -11.06 11.90
N ALA A 57 11.19 -9.89 11.31
CA ALA A 57 10.29 -9.77 10.18
C ALA A 57 10.81 -10.47 8.92
N VAL A 58 12.11 -10.27 8.61
CA VAL A 58 12.76 -10.94 7.49
C VAL A 58 12.79 -12.46 7.67
N GLN A 59 12.99 -12.94 8.91
CA GLN A 59 12.90 -14.37 9.20
C GLN A 59 11.48 -14.91 8.96
N ALA A 60 10.45 -14.20 9.41
CA ALA A 60 9.06 -14.61 9.16
C ALA A 60 8.73 -14.66 7.66
N ILE A 61 9.25 -13.71 6.87
CA ILE A 61 9.12 -13.69 5.41
C ILE A 61 9.83 -14.89 4.76
N ASP A 62 11.04 -15.24 5.22
CA ASP A 62 11.76 -16.42 4.75
C ASP A 62 10.97 -17.71 5.04
N GLU A 63 10.47 -17.86 6.26
CA GLU A 63 9.62 -19.00 6.65
C GLU A 63 8.34 -19.09 5.80
N MET A 64 7.72 -17.95 5.47
CA MET A 64 6.54 -17.90 4.60
C MET A 64 6.88 -18.33 3.17
N ASN A 65 7.97 -17.81 2.60
CA ASN A 65 8.43 -18.18 1.25
C ASN A 65 8.75 -19.68 1.15
N GLN A 66 9.37 -20.26 2.19
CA GLN A 66 9.65 -21.69 2.27
C GLN A 66 8.36 -22.53 2.32
N LYS A 67 7.36 -22.13 3.11
CA LYS A 67 6.06 -22.84 3.22
C LYS A 67 5.27 -22.81 1.91
N LEU A 68 5.29 -21.69 1.20
CA LEU A 68 4.57 -21.52 -0.07
C LEU A 68 5.24 -22.26 -1.25
N SER A 69 6.38 -22.93 -1.03
CA SER A 69 7.14 -23.65 -2.07
C SER A 69 7.38 -22.78 -3.32
N ARG A 70 7.61 -21.49 -3.10
CA ARG A 70 7.85 -20.55 -4.19
C ARG A 70 9.09 -20.96 -4.95
N GLY A 71 9.02 -20.94 -6.28
CA GLY A 71 10.21 -21.12 -7.10
C GLY A 71 11.27 -20.09 -6.70
N ALA A 72 12.54 -20.46 -6.79
CA ALA A 72 13.66 -19.57 -6.45
C ALA A 72 13.60 -18.20 -7.16
N ASN A 73 12.91 -18.13 -8.31
CA ASN A 73 12.70 -16.92 -9.10
C ASN A 73 11.75 -15.88 -8.46
N LEU A 74 11.07 -16.21 -7.35
CA LEU A 74 10.16 -15.32 -6.62
C LEU A 74 10.71 -14.90 -5.25
N GLU A 75 11.91 -15.36 -4.86
CA GLU A 75 12.53 -14.93 -3.59
C GLU A 75 12.84 -13.43 -3.64
N PRO A 76 12.43 -12.64 -2.63
CA PRO A 76 12.68 -11.20 -2.60
C PRO A 76 14.16 -10.84 -2.75
N ILE A 77 14.46 -9.81 -3.53
CA ILE A 77 15.82 -9.26 -3.60
C ILE A 77 16.03 -8.35 -2.41
N VAL A 78 17.04 -8.61 -1.58
CA VAL A 78 17.31 -7.79 -0.39
C VAL A 78 18.50 -6.88 -0.64
N ILE A 79 18.26 -5.58 -0.66
CA ILE A 79 19.28 -4.53 -0.69
C ILE A 79 19.41 -4.00 0.73
N THR A 80 20.57 -4.17 1.36
CA THR A 80 20.88 -3.51 2.62
C THR A 80 21.82 -2.34 2.38
N TYR A 81 21.65 -1.27 3.16
CA TYR A 81 22.48 -0.09 3.00
C TYR A 81 22.79 0.62 4.32
N ASN A 82 23.97 1.22 4.34
CA ASN A 82 24.43 2.20 5.31
C ASN A 82 25.28 3.23 4.54
N ASN A 83 26.57 3.40 4.86
CA ASN A 83 27.54 4.10 4.00
C ASN A 83 28.00 3.27 2.79
N THR A 84 27.64 1.99 2.76
CA THR A 84 27.84 1.02 1.66
C THR A 84 26.50 0.39 1.28
N VAL A 85 26.44 -0.25 0.11
CA VAL A 85 25.24 -0.97 -0.34
C VAL A 85 25.63 -2.39 -0.71
N SER A 86 24.81 -3.36 -0.30
CA SER A 86 25.00 -4.77 -0.63
C SER A 86 23.68 -5.44 -0.99
N ILE A 87 23.68 -6.25 -2.05
CA ILE A 87 22.62 -7.22 -2.31
C ILE A 87 22.91 -8.47 -1.48
N THR A 88 21.90 -8.98 -0.79
CA THR A 88 21.99 -10.16 0.06
C THR A 88 20.70 -10.98 -0.02
N ASN A 89 20.65 -12.09 0.71
CA ASN A 89 19.45 -12.93 0.85
C ASN A 89 18.86 -12.79 2.25
N LEU A 90 17.61 -13.25 2.42
CA LEU A 90 16.88 -13.15 3.69
C LEU A 90 17.66 -13.79 4.86
N ALA A 91 18.25 -14.97 4.63
CA ALA A 91 19.01 -15.71 5.64
C ALA A 91 20.26 -14.95 6.17
N SER A 92 20.85 -14.06 5.36
CA SER A 92 22.04 -13.30 5.74
C SER A 92 21.72 -12.10 6.63
N ILE A 93 20.48 -11.61 6.62
CA ILE A 93 20.03 -10.49 7.46
C ILE A 93 20.13 -10.84 8.95
N ALA A 94 19.81 -12.08 9.33
CA ALA A 94 19.90 -12.56 10.71
C ALA A 94 21.33 -12.45 11.31
N LYS A 95 22.36 -12.43 10.46
CA LYS A 95 23.78 -12.36 10.87
C LYS A 95 24.37 -10.96 10.73
N THR A 96 23.67 -10.06 10.06
CA THR A 96 24.13 -8.70 9.79
C THR A 96 23.89 -7.82 11.01
N LYS A 97 24.78 -6.86 11.27
CA LYS A 97 24.60 -5.82 12.28
C LYS A 97 24.29 -4.49 11.60
N ALA A 98 23.42 -3.72 12.22
CA ALA A 98 23.23 -2.32 11.85
C ALA A 98 24.37 -1.46 12.41
N ASP A 99 25.00 -0.67 11.54
CA ASP A 99 26.13 0.20 11.82
C ASP A 99 26.31 1.29 10.73
N GLY A 100 27.14 2.29 11.02
CA GLY A 100 27.56 3.29 10.05
C GLY A 100 26.53 4.41 9.81
N SER A 101 26.73 5.12 8.70
CA SER A 101 25.91 6.25 8.24
C SER A 101 24.84 5.81 7.25
N THR A 102 24.07 6.75 6.69
CA THR A 102 22.99 6.48 5.73
C THR A 102 23.31 7.20 4.42
N ASP A 103 23.42 6.47 3.30
CA ASP A 103 23.75 6.99 1.98
C ASP A 103 22.64 6.67 0.96
N PHE A 104 21.68 7.59 0.82
CA PHE A 104 20.56 7.42 -0.09
C PHE A 104 20.98 7.49 -1.56
N VAL A 105 22.01 8.26 -1.90
CA VAL A 105 22.49 8.37 -3.28
C VAL A 105 22.96 7.01 -3.79
N LYS A 106 23.75 6.27 -3.00
CA LYS A 106 24.20 4.92 -3.38
C LYS A 106 23.06 3.92 -3.46
N VAL A 107 22.11 3.95 -2.52
CA VAL A 107 21.00 2.97 -2.55
C VAL A 107 20.09 3.21 -3.74
N PHE A 108 19.82 4.46 -4.14
CA PHE A 108 19.04 4.75 -5.34
C PHE A 108 19.72 4.24 -6.61
N GLN A 109 21.03 4.41 -6.74
CA GLN A 109 21.80 3.84 -7.86
C GLN A 109 21.72 2.31 -7.88
N GLN A 110 21.83 1.66 -6.71
CA GLN A 110 21.71 0.21 -6.63
C GLN A 110 20.30 -0.28 -6.97
N VAL A 111 19.25 0.45 -6.58
CA VAL A 111 17.87 0.14 -6.98
C VAL A 111 17.73 0.22 -8.50
N GLN A 112 18.23 1.27 -9.16
CA GLN A 112 18.20 1.38 -10.62
C GLN A 112 18.88 0.18 -11.30
N LYS A 113 20.07 -0.18 -10.82
CA LYS A 113 20.81 -1.35 -11.32
C LYS A 113 20.01 -2.64 -11.15
N THR A 114 19.45 -2.86 -9.97
CA THR A 114 18.68 -4.07 -9.64
C THR A 114 17.42 -4.16 -10.49
N VAL A 115 16.70 -3.06 -10.68
CA VAL A 115 15.51 -3.01 -11.56
C VAL A 115 15.88 -3.33 -13.01
N THR A 116 17.03 -2.83 -13.49
CA THR A 116 17.53 -3.13 -14.84
C THR A 116 17.81 -4.64 -15.01
N GLU A 117 18.34 -5.30 -13.98
CA GLU A 117 18.68 -6.73 -14.00
C GLU A 117 17.43 -7.65 -13.94
N ILE A 118 16.32 -7.20 -13.36
CA ILE A 118 15.07 -7.98 -13.29
C ILE A 118 14.44 -8.19 -14.67
N GLY A 119 14.64 -7.26 -15.60
CA GLY A 119 14.11 -7.29 -16.96
C GLY A 119 12.80 -6.51 -17.12
N VAL A 120 12.43 -6.30 -18.38
CA VAL A 120 11.16 -5.68 -18.80
C VAL A 120 10.01 -6.69 -18.59
N ASP A 121 8.80 -6.22 -18.31
CA ASP A 121 7.54 -7.01 -18.21
C ASP A 121 7.12 -7.53 -16.83
N LYS A 122 7.87 -7.26 -15.75
CA LYS A 122 7.41 -7.62 -14.38
C LYS A 122 6.89 -6.41 -13.61
N ARG A 123 5.81 -6.61 -12.84
CA ARG A 123 5.48 -5.67 -11.76
C ARG A 123 6.59 -5.72 -10.72
N ILE A 124 7.09 -4.55 -10.30
CA ILE A 124 8.11 -4.41 -9.27
C ILE A 124 7.48 -3.73 -8.07
N VAL A 125 7.69 -4.31 -6.89
CA VAL A 125 7.33 -3.69 -5.62
C VAL A 125 8.60 -3.46 -4.83
N ILE A 126 8.92 -2.18 -4.58
CA ILE A 126 10.09 -1.77 -3.81
C ILE A 126 9.61 -1.35 -2.43
N MET A 127 10.16 -1.96 -1.38
CA MET A 127 9.81 -1.66 0.01
C MET A 127 11.02 -1.04 0.71
N PHE A 128 10.99 0.28 0.89
CA PHE A 128 11.98 0.98 1.70
C PHE A 128 11.66 0.85 3.17
N MET A 129 12.68 0.61 3.99
CA MET A 129 12.59 0.68 5.44
C MET A 129 13.77 1.49 5.95
N THR A 130 13.49 2.63 6.57
CA THR A 130 14.52 3.59 6.97
C THR A 130 14.00 4.50 8.09
N ASP A 131 14.91 5.11 8.83
CA ASP A 131 14.60 6.20 9.73
C ASP A 131 14.71 7.59 9.07
N GLY A 132 15.04 7.65 7.78
CA GLY A 132 14.79 8.80 6.92
C GLY A 132 15.85 9.89 6.90
N CYS A 133 17.02 9.70 7.50
CA CYS A 133 18.06 10.74 7.54
C CYS A 133 19.33 10.36 6.78
N ASP A 134 19.56 10.94 5.59
CA ASP A 134 20.86 10.87 4.93
C ASP A 134 21.93 11.60 5.76
N SER A 135 23.09 10.98 5.94
CA SER A 135 24.22 11.56 6.68
C SER A 135 25.52 11.60 5.87
N CYS A 136 25.48 11.20 4.60
CA CYS A 136 26.66 11.12 3.73
C CYS A 136 26.68 12.22 2.67
N ASN A 137 25.53 12.76 2.29
CA ASN A 137 25.34 13.56 1.10
C ASN A 137 24.78 14.96 1.41
N ARG A 138 25.01 15.89 0.49
CA ARG A 138 24.36 17.21 0.54
C ARG A 138 22.92 17.10 0.05
N PRO A 139 21.99 17.94 0.54
CA PRO A 139 20.58 17.91 0.13
C PRO A 139 20.36 17.88 -1.39
N ASN A 140 21.06 18.72 -2.15
CA ASN A 140 20.92 18.76 -3.62
C ASN A 140 21.31 17.44 -4.29
N ALA A 141 22.33 16.73 -3.79
CA ALA A 141 22.74 15.46 -4.35
C ALA A 141 21.69 14.36 -4.13
N ILE A 142 20.99 14.41 -2.98
CA ILE A 142 19.88 13.51 -2.67
C ILE A 142 18.71 13.79 -3.61
N ILE A 143 18.30 15.06 -3.75
CA ILE A 143 17.21 15.49 -4.64
C ILE A 143 17.51 15.08 -6.10
N ASP A 144 18.74 15.31 -6.56
CA ASP A 144 19.17 14.92 -7.91
C ASP A 144 19.09 13.40 -8.10
N ALA A 145 19.52 12.61 -7.11
CA ALA A 145 19.48 11.16 -7.17
C ALA A 145 18.04 10.61 -7.11
N GLN A 146 17.17 11.21 -6.29
CA GLN A 146 15.74 10.90 -6.23
C GLN A 146 15.06 11.18 -7.56
N THR A 147 15.32 12.36 -8.15
CA THR A 147 14.74 12.77 -9.42
C THR A 147 15.17 11.80 -10.53
N LYS A 148 16.46 11.42 -10.56
CA LYS A 148 16.97 10.42 -11.50
C LYS A 148 16.32 9.06 -11.31
N LEU A 149 16.13 8.60 -10.07
CA LEU A 149 15.43 7.34 -9.79
C LEU A 149 13.96 7.42 -10.22
N GLN A 150 13.26 8.50 -9.90
CA GLN A 150 11.85 8.69 -10.28
C GLN A 150 11.68 8.70 -11.80
N MET A 151 12.50 9.47 -12.52
CA MET A 151 12.50 9.49 -13.98
C MET A 151 12.75 8.09 -14.53
N PHE A 152 13.78 7.41 -14.04
CA PHE A 152 14.09 6.04 -14.44
C PHE A 152 12.91 5.08 -14.24
N LEU A 153 12.26 5.10 -13.07
CA LEU A 153 11.11 4.23 -12.79
C LEU A 153 9.88 4.59 -13.64
N LYS A 154 9.62 5.88 -13.87
CA LYS A 154 8.47 6.35 -14.67
C LYS A 154 8.65 6.18 -16.18
N GLU A 155 9.87 6.28 -16.67
CA GLU A 155 10.23 6.05 -18.07
C GLU A 155 10.39 4.56 -18.38
N SER A 156 10.61 3.73 -17.35
CA SER A 156 10.54 2.29 -17.51
C SER A 156 9.10 1.90 -17.88
N SER A 157 8.94 0.97 -18.83
CA SER A 157 7.64 0.35 -19.12
C SER A 157 7.13 -0.55 -17.99
N LEU A 158 7.87 -0.62 -16.88
CA LEU A 158 7.58 -1.45 -15.73
C LEU A 158 6.51 -0.78 -14.88
N ASN A 159 5.59 -1.58 -14.36
CA ASN A 159 4.79 -1.14 -13.24
C ASN A 159 5.63 -1.22 -11.96
N CYS A 160 5.98 -0.08 -11.38
CA CYS A 160 6.73 -0.01 -10.14
C CYS A 160 5.91 0.68 -9.05
N VAL A 161 5.73 0.01 -7.91
CA VAL A 161 5.18 0.59 -6.69
C VAL A 161 6.28 0.71 -5.65
N VAL A 162 6.37 1.86 -4.97
CA VAL A 162 7.35 2.07 -3.90
C VAL A 162 6.62 2.26 -2.58
N HIS A 163 6.67 1.27 -1.70
CA HIS A 163 6.18 1.39 -0.34
C HIS A 163 7.33 1.77 0.60
N VAL A 164 6.98 2.41 1.71
CA VAL A 164 7.94 2.98 2.64
C VAL A 164 7.48 2.72 4.07
N ILE A 165 8.38 2.22 4.91
CA ILE A 165 8.21 2.15 6.35
C ILE A 165 9.21 3.11 6.98
N GLY A 166 8.70 4.18 7.57
CA GLY A 166 9.48 5.15 8.32
C GLY A 166 9.56 4.71 9.78
N TYR A 167 10.78 4.61 10.30
CA TYR A 167 11.02 4.29 11.69
C TYR A 167 11.51 5.50 12.48
N SER A 168 11.12 5.63 13.75
CA SER A 168 11.49 6.72 14.69
C SER A 168 10.70 8.02 14.56
N SER A 169 10.47 8.72 15.67
CA SER A 169 9.76 10.02 15.69
C SER A 169 10.52 11.17 15.03
N SER A 170 11.81 11.00 14.74
CA SER A 170 12.67 12.00 14.09
C SER A 170 12.83 11.78 12.58
N HIS A 171 12.10 10.84 11.98
CA HIS A 171 12.21 10.61 10.54
C HIS A 171 11.81 11.82 9.69
N ASP A 172 12.41 11.94 8.52
CA ASP A 172 12.03 12.95 7.54
C ASP A 172 10.75 12.53 6.79
N LEU A 173 9.60 13.04 7.25
CA LEU A 173 8.30 12.77 6.64
C LEU A 173 8.22 13.20 5.17
N ASN A 174 8.91 14.29 4.78
CA ASN A 174 8.92 14.74 3.38
C ASN A 174 9.69 13.76 2.51
N MET A 175 10.83 13.26 3.02
CA MET A 175 11.58 12.19 2.38
C MET A 175 10.71 10.95 2.19
N MET A 176 9.99 10.51 3.22
CA MET A 176 9.13 9.31 3.13
C MET A 176 8.00 9.48 2.11
N ASN A 177 7.34 10.65 2.12
CA ASN A 177 6.31 10.98 1.13
C ASN A 177 6.87 11.03 -0.31
N THR A 178 8.09 11.54 -0.46
CA THR A 178 8.78 11.56 -1.76
C THR A 178 9.10 10.14 -2.22
N LEU A 179 9.65 9.30 -1.33
CA LEU A 179 10.00 7.91 -1.63
C LEU A 179 8.78 7.11 -2.11
N LYS A 180 7.62 7.21 -1.45
CA LYS A 180 6.43 6.47 -1.88
C LYS A 180 5.87 6.91 -3.24
N SER A 181 6.26 8.09 -3.71
CA SER A 181 5.85 8.68 -4.99
C SER A 181 6.85 8.44 -6.14
N LEU A 182 7.95 7.71 -5.88
CA LEU A 182 8.98 7.46 -6.89
C LEU A 182 8.52 6.49 -7.98
N GLY A 183 7.61 5.57 -7.65
CA GLY A 183 7.08 4.58 -8.59
C GLY A 183 6.20 5.17 -9.69
N THR A 184 5.76 4.30 -10.61
CA THR A 184 4.71 4.63 -11.59
C THR A 184 3.34 4.75 -10.92
N THR A 185 3.14 4.01 -9.84
CA THR A 185 1.94 4.02 -9.02
C THR A 185 2.35 4.43 -7.60
N GLU A 186 1.57 5.31 -6.98
CA GLU A 186 1.82 5.75 -5.62
C GLU A 186 1.72 4.57 -4.65
N GLY A 187 2.77 4.36 -3.85
CA GLY A 187 2.75 3.35 -2.81
C GLY A 187 2.21 3.86 -1.49
N VAL A 188 2.49 3.08 -0.44
CA VAL A 188 1.98 3.32 0.91
C VAL A 188 3.13 3.72 1.82
N TYR A 189 2.87 4.68 2.70
CA TYR A 189 3.76 5.01 3.80
C TYR A 189 3.18 4.48 5.11
N ARG A 190 3.96 3.70 5.85
CA ARG A 190 3.64 3.22 7.20
C ARG A 190 4.63 3.82 8.19
N TYR A 191 4.14 4.18 9.37
CA TYR A 191 4.98 4.69 10.44
C TYR A 191 5.14 3.63 11.53
N ALA A 192 6.37 3.38 11.96
CA ALA A 192 6.67 2.49 13.07
C ALA A 192 7.51 3.22 14.12
N GLU A 193 7.19 3.02 15.40
CA GLU A 193 7.95 3.60 16.51
C GLU A 193 7.93 2.67 17.72
N GLY A 194 9.04 2.65 18.45
CA GLY A 194 9.15 1.94 19.71
C GLY A 194 9.60 0.49 19.55
N SER A 195 9.42 -0.28 20.62
CA SER A 195 9.93 -1.65 20.70
C SER A 195 9.08 -2.68 19.95
N ASN A 196 7.86 -2.31 19.55
CA ASN A 196 6.87 -3.21 18.98
C ASN A 196 6.25 -2.52 17.76
N GLY A 197 6.16 -3.22 16.62
CA GLY A 197 5.36 -2.79 15.48
C GLY A 197 6.13 -2.60 14.18
N LEU A 198 7.47 -2.45 14.21
CA LEU A 198 8.24 -2.41 12.96
C LEU A 198 8.16 -3.75 12.24
N ASP A 199 8.24 -4.85 12.99
CA ASP A 199 8.14 -6.20 12.47
C ASP A 199 6.75 -6.52 11.92
N GLU A 200 5.70 -6.14 12.64
CA GLU A 200 4.32 -6.28 12.21
C GLU A 200 4.04 -5.50 10.92
N LYS A 201 4.41 -4.21 10.86
CA LYS A 201 4.20 -3.38 9.67
C LYS A 201 5.01 -3.87 8.48
N PHE A 202 6.22 -4.38 8.70
CA PHE A 202 7.04 -4.97 7.63
C PHE A 202 6.40 -6.24 7.07
N ARG A 203 5.87 -7.10 7.94
CA ARG A 203 5.15 -8.31 7.53
C ARG A 203 3.85 -8.00 6.80
N GLU A 204 3.00 -7.14 7.36
CA GLU A 204 1.73 -6.71 6.73
C GLU A 204 1.97 -6.15 5.32
N LEU A 205 2.96 -5.25 5.19
CA LEU A 205 3.25 -4.63 3.91
C LEU A 205 3.85 -5.64 2.91
N PHE A 206 4.60 -6.63 3.38
CA PHE A 206 5.10 -7.71 2.55
C PHE A 206 3.95 -8.60 2.06
N GLU A 207 3.08 -9.06 2.95
CA GLU A 207 1.89 -9.85 2.60
C GLU A 207 1.01 -9.10 1.60
N PHE A 208 0.77 -7.80 1.82
CA PHE A 208 0.05 -6.95 0.88
C PHE A 208 0.74 -6.86 -0.49
N ALA A 209 2.05 -6.57 -0.52
CA ALA A 209 2.82 -6.51 -1.76
C ALA A 209 2.76 -7.83 -2.55
N ASP A 210 2.68 -8.93 -1.80
CA ASP A 210 2.73 -10.28 -2.31
C ASP A 210 1.39 -10.80 -2.86
N LEU A 211 0.30 -10.43 -2.20
CA LEU A 211 -1.06 -10.81 -2.60
C LEU A 211 -1.63 -9.90 -3.70
N THR A 212 -0.96 -8.78 -4.00
CA THR A 212 -1.46 -7.81 -4.95
C THR A 212 -1.06 -8.11 -6.39
N VAL A 213 -2.05 -8.00 -7.29
CA VAL A 213 -1.91 -8.17 -8.74
C VAL A 213 -2.37 -6.89 -9.42
N GLU A 214 -1.59 -6.40 -10.39
CA GLU A 214 -2.07 -5.32 -11.25
C GLU A 214 -2.90 -5.87 -12.41
N PHE A 215 -3.98 -5.17 -12.73
CA PHE A 215 -4.69 -5.34 -13.98
C PHE A 215 -5.11 -3.99 -14.55
N SER A 216 -5.40 -3.95 -15.85
CA SER A 216 -5.90 -2.76 -16.52
C SER A 216 -7.38 -2.89 -16.80
N ILE A 217 -8.12 -1.80 -16.61
CA ILE A 217 -9.51 -1.69 -17.05
C ILE A 217 -9.62 -0.65 -18.16
N LYS A 218 -10.41 -0.92 -19.18
CA LYS A 218 -10.72 0.03 -20.23
C LYS A 218 -12.22 0.29 -20.22
N LEU A 219 -12.57 1.50 -19.82
CA LEU A 219 -13.94 1.98 -19.81
C LEU A 219 -14.33 2.44 -21.23
N PRO A 220 -15.61 2.32 -21.63
CA PRO A 220 -16.07 2.63 -22.99
C PRO A 220 -15.69 4.03 -23.51
N ASN A 221 -15.69 5.02 -22.61
CA ASN A 221 -15.46 6.43 -22.95
C ASN A 221 -14.09 6.96 -22.49
N VAL A 222 -13.19 6.07 -22.03
CA VAL A 222 -11.86 6.45 -21.57
C VAL A 222 -10.84 5.91 -22.56
N LYS A 223 -10.05 6.83 -23.15
CA LYS A 223 -9.09 6.50 -24.21
C LYS A 223 -7.98 5.57 -23.72
N GLU A 224 -7.45 5.85 -22.52
CA GLU A 224 -6.34 5.11 -21.93
C GLU A 224 -6.85 4.14 -20.87
N PRO A 225 -6.40 2.87 -20.87
CA PRO A 225 -6.71 1.95 -19.80
C PRO A 225 -6.24 2.48 -18.44
N ILE A 226 -7.08 2.27 -17.42
CA ILE A 226 -6.78 2.61 -16.03
C ILE A 226 -6.15 1.40 -15.38
N LYS A 227 -4.95 1.56 -14.81
CA LYS A 227 -4.28 0.52 -14.03
C LYS A 227 -4.86 0.47 -12.62
N ILE A 228 -5.18 -0.73 -12.16
CA ILE A 228 -5.77 -1.01 -10.86
C ILE A 228 -4.97 -2.13 -10.19
N THR A 229 -4.83 -2.05 -8.87
CA THR A 229 -4.31 -3.13 -8.05
C THR A 229 -5.46 -3.87 -7.41
N GLY A 230 -5.52 -5.19 -7.59
CA GLY A 230 -6.40 -6.09 -6.86
C GLY A 230 -5.61 -6.99 -5.92
N GLU A 231 -6.33 -7.69 -5.06
CA GLU A 231 -5.82 -8.66 -4.10
C GLU A 231 -6.30 -10.06 -4.47
N MET A 232 -5.43 -11.05 -4.38
CA MET A 232 -5.79 -12.46 -4.50
C MET A 232 -6.56 -12.90 -3.25
N VAL A 233 -7.86 -13.12 -3.38
CA VAL A 233 -8.72 -13.59 -2.27
C VAL A 233 -8.75 -15.10 -2.15
N ASP A 234 -8.50 -15.79 -3.26
CA ASP A 234 -8.35 -17.24 -3.34
C ASP A 234 -7.43 -17.59 -4.51
N SER A 235 -7.16 -18.88 -4.72
CA SER A 235 -6.27 -19.34 -5.80
C SER A 235 -6.80 -19.06 -7.21
N ASP A 236 -8.07 -18.68 -7.33
CA ASP A 236 -8.80 -18.57 -8.59
C ASP A 236 -9.38 -17.18 -8.84
N HIS A 237 -9.26 -16.22 -7.91
CA HIS A 237 -9.90 -14.91 -8.02
C HIS A 237 -9.04 -13.78 -7.47
N ILE A 238 -9.06 -12.67 -8.21
CA ILE A 238 -8.63 -11.36 -7.76
C ILE A 238 -9.87 -10.53 -7.46
N GLU A 239 -9.89 -9.88 -6.30
CA GLU A 239 -10.85 -8.83 -5.99
C GLU A 239 -10.17 -7.47 -5.98
N SER A 240 -10.90 -6.44 -6.38
CA SER A 240 -10.38 -5.08 -6.32
C SER A 240 -11.52 -4.09 -6.19
N GLU A 241 -11.22 -3.01 -5.50
CA GLU A 241 -12.14 -1.91 -5.28
C GLU A 241 -11.46 -0.62 -5.71
N CYS A 242 -12.13 0.15 -6.54
CA CYS A 242 -11.64 1.46 -6.92
C CYS A 242 -12.75 2.49 -6.96
N TRP A 243 -12.37 3.74 -6.72
CA TRP A 243 -13.27 4.88 -6.83
C TRP A 243 -13.05 5.56 -8.17
N LEU A 244 -14.10 5.61 -9.00
CA LEU A 244 -14.06 6.21 -10.32
C LEU A 244 -15.04 7.37 -10.41
N SER A 245 -14.62 8.48 -11.01
CA SER A 245 -15.51 9.58 -11.36
C SER A 245 -16.22 9.23 -12.67
N LEU A 246 -17.38 8.60 -12.55
CA LEU A 246 -18.20 8.20 -13.68
C LEU A 246 -19.21 9.31 -13.99
N SER A 247 -19.10 9.92 -15.18
CA SER A 247 -20.03 10.98 -15.60
C SER A 247 -21.39 10.46 -16.05
N GLU A 248 -21.48 9.18 -16.41
CA GLU A 248 -22.68 8.52 -16.93
C GLU A 248 -22.77 7.10 -16.39
N ASN A 249 -24.00 6.56 -16.36
CA ASN A 249 -24.22 5.16 -16.02
C ASN A 249 -23.57 4.27 -17.10
N ILE A 250 -22.42 3.69 -16.77
CA ILE A 250 -21.74 2.73 -17.63
C ILE A 250 -22.62 1.48 -17.70
N THR A 251 -23.22 1.25 -18.87
CA THR A 251 -24.02 0.06 -19.18
C THR A 251 -23.35 -0.82 -20.23
N GLN A 252 -22.35 -0.28 -20.92
CA GLN A 252 -21.57 -1.01 -21.91
C GLN A 252 -20.51 -1.90 -21.23
N PRO A 253 -20.08 -2.99 -21.87
CA PRO A 253 -19.03 -3.85 -21.34
C PRO A 253 -17.74 -3.08 -21.01
N ILE A 254 -17.15 -3.39 -19.86
CA ILE A 254 -15.82 -2.96 -19.45
C ILE A 254 -14.84 -4.07 -19.82
N GLU A 255 -13.76 -3.70 -20.51
CA GLU A 255 -12.68 -4.61 -20.86
C GLU A 255 -11.67 -4.64 -19.70
N ILE A 256 -11.34 -5.82 -19.19
CA ILE A 256 -10.40 -6.05 -18.10
C ILE A 256 -9.25 -6.92 -18.61
N THR A 257 -8.02 -6.50 -18.41
CA THR A 257 -6.81 -7.21 -18.87
C THR A 257 -5.91 -7.55 -17.69
N ILE A 258 -5.67 -8.85 -17.47
CA ILE A 258 -4.78 -9.40 -16.42
C ILE A 258 -3.74 -10.30 -17.07
N GLY A 259 -2.49 -9.84 -17.17
CA GLY A 259 -1.47 -10.49 -17.99
C GLY A 259 -1.97 -10.63 -19.43
N ASP A 260 -1.94 -11.86 -19.96
CA ASP A 260 -2.44 -12.20 -21.29
C ASP A 260 -3.97 -12.44 -21.35
N ASN A 261 -4.65 -12.44 -20.20
CA ASN A 261 -6.07 -12.74 -20.13
C ASN A 261 -6.90 -11.47 -20.30
N GLN A 262 -7.91 -11.53 -21.16
CA GLN A 262 -8.84 -10.44 -21.42
C GLN A 262 -10.27 -10.88 -21.10
N TYR A 263 -10.99 -10.05 -20.35
CA TYR A 263 -12.36 -10.27 -19.93
C TYR A 263 -13.24 -9.11 -20.37
N ASN A 264 -14.44 -9.41 -20.86
CA ASN A 264 -15.45 -8.40 -21.13
C ASN A 264 -16.57 -8.56 -20.11
N VAL A 265 -16.77 -7.55 -19.27
CA VAL A 265 -17.69 -7.61 -18.14
C VAL A 265 -18.75 -6.54 -18.28
N VAL A 266 -20.02 -6.94 -18.32
CA VAL A 266 -21.13 -5.99 -18.26
C VAL A 266 -21.29 -5.56 -16.80
N PRO A 267 -21.13 -4.27 -16.48
CA PRO A 267 -21.26 -3.80 -15.10
C PRO A 267 -22.70 -3.93 -14.61
N MET A 268 -22.87 -4.35 -13.36
CA MET A 268 -24.13 -4.35 -12.66
C MET A 268 -24.25 -3.09 -11.81
N LEU A 269 -25.23 -2.24 -12.10
CA LEU A 269 -25.53 -1.07 -11.29
C LEU A 269 -26.32 -1.49 -10.05
N THR A 270 -25.88 -1.04 -8.87
CA THR A 270 -26.56 -1.30 -7.60
C THR A 270 -26.75 0.01 -6.84
N GLU A 271 -27.87 0.12 -6.12
CA GLU A 271 -28.11 1.24 -5.22
C GLU A 271 -27.12 1.21 -4.04
N PRO A 272 -26.77 2.38 -3.48
CA PRO A 272 -25.93 2.43 -2.28
C PRO A 272 -26.56 1.69 -1.12
N ASP A 273 -25.80 0.75 -0.56
CA ASP A 273 -26.14 0.06 0.67
C ASP A 273 -25.35 0.62 1.86
N THR A 274 -25.55 0.02 3.03
CA THR A 274 -24.83 0.40 4.25
C THR A 274 -23.31 0.17 4.10
N ILE A 275 -22.88 -0.86 3.37
CA ILE A 275 -21.46 -1.16 3.14
C ILE A 275 -20.83 -0.01 2.34
N PHE A 276 -21.48 0.43 1.27
CA PHE A 276 -21.03 1.56 0.46
C PHE A 276 -20.88 2.83 1.29
N ILE A 277 -21.87 3.15 2.15
CA ILE A 277 -21.81 4.34 3.00
C ILE A 277 -20.60 4.26 3.94
N LEU A 278 -20.39 3.12 4.61
CA LEU A 278 -19.23 2.94 5.48
C LEU A 278 -17.90 3.06 4.71
N LYS A 279 -17.79 2.46 3.52
CA LYS A 279 -16.61 2.59 2.66
C LYS A 279 -16.38 4.02 2.19
N LEU A 280 -17.44 4.76 1.89
CA LEU A 280 -17.36 6.19 1.55
C LEU A 280 -16.84 7.02 2.73
N LEU A 281 -17.33 6.76 3.94
CA LEU A 281 -16.82 7.40 5.15
C LEU A 281 -15.34 7.05 5.36
N SER A 282 -14.96 5.78 5.19
CA SER A 282 -13.56 5.34 5.25
C SER A 282 -12.66 6.11 4.26
N LYS A 283 -13.13 6.32 3.03
CA LYS A 283 -12.42 7.13 2.04
C LYS A 283 -12.26 8.55 2.53
N ARG A 284 -13.33 9.19 2.99
CA ARG A 284 -13.29 10.58 3.51
C ARG A 284 -12.37 10.74 4.72
N ILE A 285 -12.28 9.73 5.60
CA ILE A 285 -11.33 9.72 6.73
C ILE A 285 -9.90 9.88 6.24
N SER A 286 -9.57 9.29 5.09
CA SER A 286 -8.23 9.37 4.50
C SER A 286 -7.85 10.79 4.06
N ASP A 287 -8.85 11.64 3.82
CA ASP A 287 -8.69 12.99 3.29
C ASP A 287 -8.89 14.10 4.35
N ILE A 288 -9.15 13.74 5.61
CA ILE A 288 -9.39 14.70 6.72
C ILE A 288 -8.19 15.63 6.90
N LYS A 289 -8.47 16.93 6.94
CA LYS A 289 -7.53 18.02 7.21
C LYS A 289 -7.92 18.85 8.43
N THR A 290 -9.19 18.85 8.82
CA THR A 290 -9.71 19.71 9.89
C THR A 290 -10.48 18.94 10.97
N GLN A 291 -10.59 19.53 12.16
CA GLN A 291 -11.42 18.98 13.24
C GLN A 291 -12.91 18.97 12.85
N GLU A 292 -13.38 19.96 12.10
CA GLU A 292 -14.78 20.06 11.67
C GLU A 292 -15.15 18.92 10.71
N GLU A 293 -14.27 18.57 9.78
CA GLU A 293 -14.45 17.41 8.90
C GLU A 293 -14.51 16.09 9.70
N LEU A 294 -13.67 15.96 10.74
CA LEU A 294 -13.64 14.80 11.62
C LEU A 294 -14.95 14.67 12.40
N ASP A 295 -15.43 15.76 13.01
CA ASP A 295 -16.70 15.81 13.75
C ASP A 295 -17.90 15.50 12.83
N GLN A 296 -17.87 16.01 11.60
CA GLN A 296 -18.89 15.73 10.59
C GLN A 296 -18.94 14.23 10.26
N ILE A 297 -17.79 13.61 9.97
CA ILE A 297 -17.72 12.17 9.65
C ILE A 297 -18.17 11.32 10.85
N GLN A 298 -17.80 11.70 12.07
CA GLN A 298 -18.25 11.04 13.29
C GLN A 298 -19.78 11.10 13.44
N SER A 299 -20.39 12.26 13.19
CA SER A 299 -21.84 12.43 13.20
C SER A 299 -22.53 11.57 12.14
N GLU A 300 -21.99 11.53 10.93
CA GLU A 300 -22.51 10.69 9.85
C GLU A 300 -22.41 9.19 10.18
N LEU A 301 -21.28 8.74 10.74
CA LEU A 301 -21.08 7.35 11.16
C LEU A 301 -22.11 6.92 12.23
N GLN A 302 -22.48 7.82 13.16
CA GLN A 302 -23.50 7.55 14.18
C GLN A 302 -24.91 7.39 13.58
N GLN A 303 -25.19 8.02 12.45
CA GLN A 303 -26.47 7.91 11.76
C GLN A 303 -26.59 6.62 10.95
N VAL A 304 -25.47 5.94 10.66
CA VAL A 304 -25.47 4.67 9.93
C VAL A 304 -26.09 3.56 10.78
N LYS A 305 -27.27 3.10 10.37
CA LYS A 305 -27.99 2.00 11.01
C LYS A 305 -27.36 0.65 10.62
N VAL A 306 -26.68 0.00 11.57
CA VAL A 306 -26.10 -1.34 11.37
C VAL A 306 -27.00 -2.47 11.90
N LEU A 307 -28.00 -2.13 12.70
CA LEU A 307 -28.97 -3.08 13.26
C LEU A 307 -30.42 -2.64 12.95
N GLY A 308 -31.28 -3.60 12.61
CA GLY A 308 -32.71 -3.36 12.41
C GLY A 308 -33.30 -4.23 11.30
N SER A 309 -34.63 -4.33 11.24
CA SER A 309 -35.37 -5.08 10.21
C SER A 309 -35.15 -4.55 8.78
N GLY A 310 -34.63 -3.34 8.63
CA GLY A 310 -34.26 -2.75 7.34
C GLY A 310 -32.80 -2.95 6.92
N VAL A 311 -31.94 -3.51 7.78
CA VAL A 311 -30.57 -3.88 7.41
C VAL A 311 -30.64 -5.28 6.80
N GLY A 312 -30.95 -5.31 5.49
CA GLY A 312 -30.96 -6.52 4.67
C GLY A 312 -29.60 -7.24 4.70
N GLY A 313 -29.58 -8.46 4.17
CA GLY A 313 -28.36 -9.26 4.06
C GLY A 313 -28.29 -10.45 5.02
N THR A 314 -27.26 -11.25 4.80
CA THR A 314 -26.97 -12.47 5.55
C THR A 314 -26.37 -12.16 6.93
N LYS A 315 -26.29 -13.17 7.80
CA LYS A 315 -25.57 -13.03 9.09
C LYS A 315 -24.11 -12.63 8.90
N ALA A 316 -23.48 -13.08 7.81
CA ALA A 316 -22.10 -12.74 7.48
C ALA A 316 -21.98 -11.25 7.12
N ASP A 317 -22.89 -10.73 6.29
CA ASP A 317 -22.89 -9.31 5.89
C ASP A 317 -23.07 -8.39 7.10
N ARG A 318 -23.95 -8.76 8.04
CA ARG A 318 -24.12 -7.99 9.29
C ARG A 318 -22.87 -8.00 10.16
N ARG A 319 -22.19 -9.14 10.26
CA ARG A 319 -20.93 -9.23 11.01
C ARG A 319 -19.87 -8.35 10.37
N PHE A 320 -19.70 -8.45 9.05
CA PHE A 320 -18.78 -7.61 8.29
C PHE A 320 -19.08 -6.12 8.45
N LEU A 321 -20.36 -5.72 8.40
CA LEU A 321 -20.79 -4.35 8.67
C LEU A 321 -20.43 -3.86 10.09
N MET A 322 -20.58 -4.72 11.09
CA MET A 322 -20.21 -4.39 12.48
C MET A 322 -18.70 -4.23 12.62
N GLU A 323 -17.92 -5.13 12.02
CA GLU A 323 -16.45 -5.07 12.00
C GLU A 323 -15.97 -3.79 11.31
N LEU A 324 -16.50 -3.47 10.12
CA LEU A 324 -16.15 -2.25 9.38
C LEU A 324 -16.52 -0.98 10.16
N ARG A 325 -17.68 -0.96 10.83
CA ARG A 325 -18.08 0.20 11.65
C ARG A 325 -17.17 0.37 12.86
N ASP A 326 -16.86 -0.70 13.57
CA ASP A 326 -15.99 -0.68 14.75
C ASP A 326 -14.57 -0.21 14.40
N GLU A 327 -14.07 -0.67 13.26
CA GLU A 327 -12.80 -0.22 12.69
C GLU A 327 -12.81 1.29 12.39
N LEU A 328 -13.86 1.81 11.74
CA LEU A 328 -14.00 3.23 11.46
C LEU A 328 -14.08 4.07 12.74
N GLN A 329 -14.83 3.59 13.74
CA GLN A 329 -14.92 4.27 15.04
C GLN A 329 -13.55 4.31 15.72
N THR A 330 -12.82 3.20 15.75
CA THR A 330 -11.48 3.12 16.33
C THR A 330 -10.52 4.08 15.65
N ARG A 331 -10.58 4.20 14.31
CA ARG A 331 -9.78 5.16 13.54
C ARG A 331 -10.14 6.60 13.85
N LEU A 332 -11.43 6.93 13.93
CA LEU A 332 -11.88 8.29 14.27
C LEU A 332 -11.44 8.67 15.69
N ASP A 333 -11.57 7.77 16.66
CA ASP A 333 -11.14 7.98 18.03
C ASP A 333 -9.62 8.22 18.12
N ALA A 334 -8.83 7.47 17.35
CA ALA A 334 -7.39 7.66 17.26
C ALA A 334 -7.03 9.02 16.63
N LEU A 335 -7.74 9.46 15.58
CA LEU A 335 -7.56 10.78 14.98
C LEU A 335 -7.93 11.91 15.95
N HIS A 336 -9.04 11.78 16.69
CA HIS A 336 -9.40 12.72 17.74
C HIS A 336 -8.32 12.83 18.81
N SER A 337 -7.78 11.70 19.26
CA SER A 337 -6.68 11.69 20.23
C SER A 337 -5.45 12.44 19.69
N ILE A 338 -5.07 12.20 18.43
CA ILE A 338 -3.93 12.89 17.81
C ILE A 338 -4.20 14.39 17.69
N MET A 339 -5.38 14.81 17.22
CA MET A 339 -5.72 16.24 17.09
C MET A 339 -5.77 16.94 18.45
N ALA A 340 -6.26 16.28 19.50
CA ALA A 340 -6.23 16.79 20.86
C ALA A 340 -4.79 16.94 21.40
N ASP A 341 -3.89 16.01 21.08
CA ASP A 341 -2.48 16.11 21.44
C ASP A 341 -1.77 17.26 20.72
N ILE A 342 -2.06 17.48 19.43
CA ILE A 342 -1.57 18.65 18.69
C ILE A 342 -2.06 19.94 19.37
N ALA A 343 -3.35 20.03 19.70
CA ALA A 343 -3.94 21.21 20.33
C ALA A 343 -3.35 21.51 21.72
N ARG A 344 -2.95 20.47 22.46
CA ARG A 344 -2.27 20.58 23.75
C ARG A 344 -0.77 20.86 23.64
N GLY A 345 -0.19 20.78 22.43
CA GLY A 345 1.25 20.88 22.21
C GLY A 345 2.06 19.70 22.77
N THR A 346 1.42 18.56 23.04
CA THR A 346 2.08 17.36 23.57
C THR A 346 2.78 16.54 22.48
N LEU A 347 2.34 16.67 21.23
CA LEU A 347 2.87 15.93 20.09
C LEU A 347 3.49 16.89 19.07
N ASN A 348 4.72 16.60 18.64
CA ASN A 348 5.36 17.33 17.55
C ASN A 348 4.54 17.13 16.25
N GLN A 349 4.38 18.21 15.47
CA GLN A 349 3.60 18.22 14.23
C GLN A 349 4.05 17.12 13.25
N THR A 350 5.36 16.85 13.13
CA THR A 350 5.87 15.78 12.25
C THR A 350 5.42 14.39 12.71
N ALA A 351 5.53 14.11 14.01
CA ALA A 351 5.12 12.83 14.58
C ALA A 351 3.59 12.66 14.49
N ALA A 352 2.83 13.74 14.66
CA ALA A 352 1.39 13.74 14.50
C ALA A 352 0.97 13.41 13.06
N LEU A 353 1.57 14.07 12.07
CA LEU A 353 1.31 13.80 10.66
C LEU A 353 1.70 12.38 10.27
N ALA A 354 2.81 11.86 10.79
CA ALA A 354 3.23 10.47 10.54
C ALA A 354 2.22 9.46 11.10
N LYS A 355 1.76 9.65 12.35
CA LYS A 355 0.74 8.80 12.97
C LYS A 355 -0.61 8.89 12.25
N MET A 356 -1.01 10.10 11.84
CA MET A 356 -2.21 10.26 11.02
C MET A 356 -2.07 9.51 9.70
N ASN A 357 -0.90 9.58 9.04
CA ASN A 357 -0.66 8.88 7.79
C ASN A 357 -0.74 7.36 7.97
N ASP A 358 -0.17 6.82 9.06
CA ASP A 358 -0.26 5.39 9.35
C ASP A 358 -1.69 4.91 9.59
N LEU A 359 -2.48 5.69 10.34
CA LEU A 359 -3.91 5.40 10.54
C LEU A 359 -4.72 5.38 9.24
N ARG A 360 -4.36 6.22 8.26
CA ARG A 360 -5.02 6.24 6.94
C ARG A 360 -4.83 4.94 6.18
N TYR A 361 -3.73 4.23 6.43
CA TYR A 361 -3.42 2.99 5.73
C TYR A 361 -3.61 1.75 6.60
N ALA A 362 -3.84 1.87 7.92
CA ALA A 362 -3.83 0.79 8.91
C ALA A 362 -4.48 -0.54 8.46
N ASN A 363 -5.55 -0.51 7.65
CA ASN A 363 -6.24 -1.71 7.13
C ASN A 363 -6.60 -1.62 5.63
N LYS A 364 -5.68 -1.08 4.82
CA LYS A 364 -5.59 -1.47 3.40
C LYS A 364 -4.55 -2.56 3.29
#